data_AF-A0A2G5ZJR3-F1
#
_entry.id   AF-A0A2G5ZJR3-F1
#
_cell.length_a   1.000
_cell.length_b   1.000
_cell.length_c   1.000
_cell.angle_alpha   90.00
_cell.angle_beta   90.00
_cell.angle_gamma   90.00
#
_symmetry.space_group_name_H-M   'P 1'
#
loop_
_entity.id
_entity.type
_entity.pdbx_description
1 polymer ?
#
loop_
_entity_poly.entity_id
_entity_poly.type
_entity_poly.pdbx_seq_one_letter_code
_entity_poly.pdbx_strand_id
1 'polypeptide(L)'
;MRKAGWRFISPTGFFCCDRIFRLCALTCWSSALSAGLSAQCVTLSALSAGLLAQCVVLSALSAGLLAQSVVLSALSAGLLAQSVVLSALSAGLSAQSVTLSALSAGLLAQCVMLSALSTGLLAQCVVLSALLAGLLAQCVVLSALSAGLSAQCAMLSALSTGLLAQCVVLSALSTGLLAQCVVLSALSTGLSAQCITLSAL
;
A
#
# COMPACT_ATOMS: atom_id res chain seq x y z
N MET A 1 24.17 5.44 60.36
CA MET A 1 25.48 6.04 60.00
C MET A 1 25.56 6.16 58.49
N ARG A 2 25.95 7.33 58.00
CA ARG A 2 26.10 7.64 56.56
C ARG A 2 27.26 6.83 55.97
N LYS A 3 27.13 6.42 54.70
CA LYS A 3 28.10 6.79 53.65
C LYS A 3 27.45 6.63 52.27
N ALA A 4 27.32 7.78 51.62
CA ALA A 4 27.01 7.90 50.20
C ALA A 4 28.22 7.44 49.35
N GLY A 5 27.94 6.97 48.14
CA GLY A 5 28.93 6.79 47.07
C GLY A 5 28.22 6.95 45.73
N TRP A 6 28.46 8.06 45.07
CA TRP A 6 27.75 8.55 43.90
C TRP A 6 28.23 7.91 42.57
N ARG A 7 27.29 7.85 41.60
CA ARG A 7 27.42 7.94 40.12
C ARG A 7 28.33 6.95 39.38
N PHE A 8 27.75 6.31 38.37
CA PHE A 8 27.98 6.75 37.00
C PHE A 8 26.63 6.86 36.26
N ILE A 9 26.36 8.07 35.76
CA ILE A 9 25.31 8.36 34.79
C ILE A 9 25.91 8.00 33.43
N SER A 10 25.32 7.04 32.72
CA SER A 10 25.47 6.90 31.27
C SER A 10 24.07 6.85 30.64
N PRO A 11 23.84 7.45 29.45
CA PRO A 11 22.52 7.89 28.99
C PRO A 11 21.71 6.79 28.27
N THR A 12 22.15 5.55 28.34
CA THR A 12 21.65 4.45 27.51
C THR A 12 21.39 3.25 28.38
N GLY A 13 20.27 3.28 29.11
CA GLY A 13 19.84 2.20 29.99
C GLY A 13 19.41 0.96 29.20
N PHE A 14 20.32 0.01 29.04
CA PHE A 14 20.00 -1.39 28.76
C PHE A 14 20.14 -2.18 30.05
N PHE A 15 19.04 -2.33 30.80
CA PHE A 15 18.93 -3.33 31.84
C PHE A 15 18.16 -4.53 31.29
N CYS A 16 18.89 -5.51 30.76
CA CYS A 16 18.35 -6.85 30.51
C CYS A 16 18.23 -7.59 31.85
N CYS A 17 17.03 -7.62 32.42
CA CYS A 17 16.69 -8.49 33.54
C CYS A 17 16.50 -9.92 33.03
N ASP A 18 17.38 -10.82 33.44
CA ASP A 18 17.52 -12.25 33.09
C ASP A 18 16.24 -13.12 33.24
N ARG A 19 15.16 -12.62 33.87
CA ARG A 19 13.86 -13.31 33.96
C ARG A 19 12.89 -13.02 32.82
N ILE A 20 13.14 -11.98 32.03
CA ILE A 20 12.25 -11.57 30.92
C ILE A 20 12.47 -12.46 29.68
N PHE A 21 13.62 -13.14 29.58
CA PHE A 21 13.97 -14.00 28.43
C PHE A 21 13.05 -15.22 28.26
N ARG A 22 12.41 -15.72 29.32
CA ARG A 22 11.46 -16.85 29.23
C ARG A 22 10.03 -16.46 28.84
N LEU A 23 9.68 -15.17 28.90
CA LEU A 23 8.41 -14.62 28.40
C LEU A 23 8.59 -13.80 27.10
N CYS A 24 9.84 -13.45 26.73
CA CYS A 24 10.19 -12.60 25.59
C CYS A 24 10.04 -13.21 24.20
N ALA A 25 9.62 -14.47 24.06
CA ALA A 25 9.38 -15.09 22.76
C ALA A 25 8.02 -14.71 22.12
N LEU A 26 7.13 -14.01 22.84
CA LEU A 26 5.73 -13.80 22.44
C LEU A 26 5.35 -12.37 22.03
N THR A 27 6.07 -11.32 22.47
CA THR A 27 5.89 -9.95 21.97
C THR A 27 7.22 -9.20 22.10
N CYS A 28 7.76 -8.69 21.00
CA CYS A 28 8.97 -7.86 21.03
C CYS A 28 8.56 -6.39 20.99
N TRP A 29 8.79 -5.69 22.11
CA TRP A 29 8.68 -4.25 22.20
C TRP A 29 10.10 -3.69 22.25
N SER A 30 10.56 -3.07 21.17
CA SER A 30 11.84 -2.37 21.17
C SER A 30 11.70 -0.98 20.53
N SER A 31 12.32 0.00 21.18
CA SER A 31 12.30 1.41 20.77
C SER A 31 13.43 1.78 19.81
N ALA A 32 14.22 0.81 19.34
CA ALA A 32 15.44 1.04 18.55
C ALA A 32 15.82 -0.15 17.65
N LEU A 33 16.70 0.15 16.69
CA LEU A 33 17.19 -0.65 15.55
C LEU A 33 17.08 -2.18 15.73
N SER A 34 16.42 -2.85 14.79
CA SER A 34 16.40 -4.31 14.73
C SER A 34 16.70 -4.84 13.34
N ALA A 35 17.68 -5.74 13.24
CA ALA A 35 17.97 -6.48 12.01
C ALA A 35 17.79 -7.98 12.27
N GLY A 36 17.01 -8.67 11.43
CA GLY A 36 16.87 -10.14 11.48
C GLY A 36 16.06 -10.68 12.66
N LEU A 37 14.92 -10.05 13.00
CA LEU A 37 14.02 -10.54 14.04
C LEU A 37 13.00 -11.56 13.49
N SER A 38 12.82 -12.65 14.23
CA SER A 38 11.71 -13.59 14.08
C SER A 38 10.85 -13.58 15.35
N ALA A 39 9.58 -13.17 15.22
CA ALA A 39 8.64 -13.11 16.34
C ALA A 39 7.19 -13.25 15.87
N GLN A 40 6.28 -13.66 16.75
CA GLN A 40 4.85 -13.73 16.40
C GLN A 40 4.26 -12.32 16.22
N CYS A 41 4.52 -11.43 17.17
CA CYS A 41 4.04 -10.06 17.17
C CYS A 41 5.20 -9.08 17.41
N VAL A 42 5.34 -8.10 16.53
CA VAL A 42 6.39 -7.08 16.61
C VAL A 42 5.75 -5.69 16.60
N THR A 43 6.05 -4.90 17.62
CA THR A 43 5.70 -3.48 17.67
C THR A 43 7.01 -2.69 17.75
N LEU A 44 7.31 -1.95 16.70
CA LEU A 44 8.56 -1.19 16.58
C LEU A 44 8.27 0.28 16.31
N SER A 45 8.94 1.14 17.08
CA SER A 45 8.87 2.60 16.88
C SER A 45 10.04 3.16 16.05
N ALA A 46 10.91 2.31 15.51
CA ALA A 46 12.19 2.70 14.90
C ALA A 46 12.55 1.87 13.64
N LEU A 47 13.79 2.01 13.16
CA LEU A 47 14.35 1.39 11.96
C LEU A 47 14.41 -0.15 12.04
N SER A 48 13.87 -0.84 11.04
CA SER A 48 14.02 -2.30 10.90
C SER A 48 14.50 -2.73 9.52
N ALA A 49 15.41 -3.70 9.47
CA ALA A 49 15.86 -4.34 8.23
C ALA A 49 15.68 -5.86 8.32
N GLY A 50 14.89 -6.46 7.42
CA GLY A 50 14.69 -7.91 7.37
C GLY A 50 13.91 -8.44 8.57
N LEU A 51 12.58 -8.28 8.55
CA LEU A 51 11.68 -8.77 9.60
C LEU A 51 10.81 -9.94 9.11
N LEU A 52 10.72 -11.00 9.91
CA LEU A 52 9.83 -12.15 9.72
C LEU A 52 8.86 -12.27 10.88
N ALA A 53 7.61 -11.90 10.69
CA ALA A 53 6.61 -11.94 11.76
C ALA A 53 5.20 -12.27 11.27
N GLN A 54 4.32 -12.74 12.16
CA GLN A 54 2.91 -12.92 11.79
C GLN A 54 2.19 -11.57 11.76
N CYS A 55 2.39 -10.75 12.78
CA CYS A 55 1.78 -9.44 12.92
C CYS A 55 2.84 -8.36 13.19
N VAL A 56 2.83 -7.31 12.37
CA VAL A 56 3.77 -6.19 12.52
C VAL A 56 3.03 -4.87 12.61
N VAL A 57 3.35 -4.09 13.64
CA VAL A 57 2.98 -2.69 13.74
C VAL A 57 4.27 -1.87 13.79
N LEU A 58 4.50 -1.07 12.76
CA LEU A 58 5.68 -0.23 12.61
C LEU A 58 5.28 1.22 12.46
N SER A 59 5.88 2.08 13.27
CA SER A 59 5.68 3.53 13.17
C SER A 59 6.84 4.28 12.50
N ALA A 60 7.83 3.54 11.96
CA ALA A 60 9.06 4.11 11.40
C ALA A 60 9.54 3.33 10.15
N LEU A 61 10.77 3.61 9.71
CA LEU A 61 11.38 3.10 8.48
C LEU A 61 11.60 1.57 8.47
N SER A 62 11.16 0.88 7.42
CA SER A 62 11.43 -0.55 7.23
C SER A 62 11.96 -0.90 5.85
N ALA A 63 12.98 -1.75 5.78
CA ALA A 63 13.49 -2.34 4.53
C ALA A 63 13.38 -3.87 4.57
N GLY A 64 12.63 -4.46 3.65
CA GLY A 64 12.46 -5.91 3.54
C GLY A 64 11.62 -6.49 4.67
N LEU A 65 10.32 -6.63 4.45
CA LEU A 65 9.39 -7.18 5.43
C LEU A 65 8.58 -8.35 4.87
N LEU A 66 8.55 -9.44 5.62
CA LEU A 66 7.79 -10.66 5.33
C LEU A 66 6.85 -10.94 6.48
N ALA A 67 5.55 -10.67 6.28
CA ALA A 67 4.56 -10.87 7.34
C ALA A 67 3.18 -11.30 6.85
N GLN A 68 2.34 -11.83 7.74
CA GLN A 68 0.95 -12.11 7.37
C GLN A 68 0.12 -10.81 7.38
N SER A 69 0.27 -10.01 8.43
CA SER A 69 -0.40 -8.73 8.58
C SER A 69 0.56 -7.62 8.95
N VAL A 70 0.43 -6.48 8.26
CA VAL A 70 1.29 -5.32 8.47
C VAL A 70 0.45 -4.06 8.59
N VAL A 71 0.69 -3.33 9.66
CA VAL A 71 0.22 -1.96 9.84
C VAL A 71 1.46 -1.07 9.91
N LEU A 72 1.59 -0.19 8.93
CA LEU A 72 2.75 0.68 8.75
C LEU A 72 2.29 2.12 8.66
N SER A 73 2.80 2.97 9.55
CA SER A 73 2.53 4.41 9.51
C SER A 73 3.70 5.24 8.98
N ALA A 74 4.70 4.60 8.39
CA ALA A 74 5.93 5.25 7.93
C ALA A 74 6.50 4.57 6.66
N LEU A 75 7.67 5.03 6.24
CA LEU A 75 8.35 4.65 5.00
C LEU A 75 8.72 3.15 4.94
N SER A 76 8.33 2.45 3.87
CA SER A 76 8.72 1.05 3.63
C SER A 76 9.31 0.81 2.24
N ALA A 77 10.38 0.03 2.16
CA ALA A 77 10.93 -0.48 0.90
C ALA A 77 10.93 -2.02 0.89
N GLY A 78 10.25 -2.62 -0.08
CA GLY A 78 10.18 -4.07 -0.26
C GLY A 78 9.32 -4.74 0.82
N LEU A 79 8.04 -4.93 0.53
CA LEU A 79 7.10 -5.56 1.46
C LEU A 79 6.33 -6.71 0.80
N LEU A 80 6.34 -7.85 1.47
CA LEU A 80 5.67 -9.08 1.07
C LEU A 80 4.75 -9.51 2.21
N ALA A 81 3.43 -9.34 2.02
CA ALA A 81 2.48 -9.71 3.06
C ALA A 81 1.14 -10.22 2.54
N GLN A 82 0.31 -10.83 3.40
CA GLN A 82 -1.06 -11.18 2.98
C GLN A 82 -1.97 -9.95 3.05
N SER A 83 -1.86 -9.17 4.12
CA SER A 83 -2.66 -7.98 4.35
C SER A 83 -1.79 -6.80 4.78
N VAL A 84 -2.02 -5.65 4.16
CA VAL A 84 -1.23 -4.44 4.39
C VAL A 84 -2.14 -3.25 4.56
N VAL A 85 -1.94 -2.53 5.66
CA VAL A 85 -2.48 -1.21 5.91
C VAL A 85 -1.32 -0.25 6.00
N LEU A 86 -1.23 0.67 5.04
CA LEU A 86 -0.13 1.62 4.95
C LEU A 86 -0.69 3.04 4.87
N SER A 87 -0.25 3.89 5.80
CA SER A 87 -0.59 5.31 5.82
C SER A 87 0.57 6.22 5.41
N ALA A 88 1.63 5.66 4.84
CA ALA A 88 2.82 6.39 4.44
C ALA A 88 3.43 5.88 3.12
N LEU A 89 4.63 6.35 2.81
CA LEU A 89 5.35 6.10 1.55
C LEU A 89 5.82 4.64 1.42
N SER A 90 5.49 3.97 0.31
CA SER A 90 5.97 2.60 0.04
C SER A 90 6.58 2.41 -1.35
N ALA A 91 7.69 1.70 -1.44
CA ALA A 91 8.28 1.26 -2.71
C ALA A 91 8.35 -0.26 -2.77
N GLY A 92 7.79 -0.87 -3.81
CA GLY A 92 7.81 -2.32 -4.04
C GLY A 92 6.97 -3.08 -3.02
N LEU A 93 5.65 -3.13 -3.24
CA LEU A 93 4.70 -3.79 -2.36
C LEU A 93 4.02 -4.93 -3.10
N SER A 94 4.04 -6.10 -2.49
CA SER A 94 3.40 -7.32 -2.98
C SER A 94 2.54 -7.93 -1.89
N ALA A 95 1.22 -7.96 -2.09
CA ALA A 95 0.32 -8.53 -1.10
C ALA A 95 -0.98 -9.08 -1.67
N GLN A 96 -1.76 -9.83 -0.90
CA GLN A 96 -3.11 -10.20 -1.37
C GLN A 96 -4.06 -9.01 -1.26
N SER A 97 -4.06 -8.32 -0.12
CA SER A 97 -4.92 -7.17 0.13
C SER A 97 -4.10 -5.97 0.60
N VAL A 98 -4.31 -4.82 -0.03
CA VAL A 98 -3.64 -3.59 0.32
C VAL A 98 -4.66 -2.47 0.51
N THR A 99 -4.53 -1.79 1.63
CA THR A 99 -5.19 -0.51 1.88
C THR A 99 -4.11 0.57 2.03
N LEU A 100 -4.12 1.54 1.12
CA LEU A 100 -3.14 2.62 1.07
C LEU A 100 -3.82 3.98 1.17
N SER A 101 -3.31 4.81 2.07
CA SER A 101 -3.67 6.23 2.18
C SER A 101 -2.51 7.19 1.90
N ALA A 102 -1.42 6.69 1.31
CA ALA A 102 -0.25 7.50 0.96
C ALA A 102 0.44 7.01 -0.32
N LEU A 103 1.57 7.64 -0.69
CA LEU A 103 2.20 7.44 -2.00
C LEU A 103 2.84 6.05 -2.12
N SER A 104 2.57 5.35 -3.23
CA SER A 104 3.22 4.07 -3.51
C SER A 104 3.80 3.97 -4.91
N ALA A 105 4.97 3.34 -5.03
CA ALA A 105 5.57 2.99 -6.30
C ALA A 105 5.74 1.46 -6.42
N GLY A 106 5.22 0.87 -7.50
CA GLY A 106 5.32 -0.56 -7.78
C GLY A 106 4.51 -1.41 -6.82
N LEU A 107 3.21 -1.59 -7.11
CA LEU A 107 2.29 -2.36 -6.29
C LEU A 107 1.73 -3.56 -7.06
N LEU A 108 1.84 -4.74 -6.46
CA LEU A 108 1.29 -5.99 -6.95
C LEU A 108 0.33 -6.57 -5.91
N ALA A 109 -0.97 -6.61 -6.20
CA ALA A 109 -1.90 -7.23 -5.27
C ALA A 109 -3.14 -7.86 -5.88
N GLN A 110 -3.88 -8.67 -5.14
CA GLN A 110 -5.19 -9.13 -5.64
C GLN A 110 -6.22 -8.01 -5.51
N CYS A 111 -6.32 -7.42 -4.33
CA CYS A 111 -7.28 -6.37 -4.02
C CYS A 111 -6.56 -5.13 -3.51
N VAL A 112 -6.87 -3.97 -4.09
CA VAL A 112 -6.28 -2.69 -3.70
C VAL A 112 -7.36 -1.65 -3.45
N MET A 113 -7.30 -1.04 -2.27
CA MET A 113 -8.03 0.17 -1.93
C MET A 113 -7.02 1.29 -1.77
N LEU A 114 -7.09 2.32 -2.61
CA LEU A 114 -6.06 3.35 -2.65
C LEU A 114 -6.68 4.75 -2.70
N SER A 115 -6.21 5.59 -1.78
CA SER A 115 -6.72 6.97 -1.55
C SER A 115 -5.63 8.05 -1.69
N ALA A 116 -4.48 7.70 -2.29
CA ALA A 116 -3.37 8.63 -2.53
C ALA A 116 -2.70 8.42 -3.90
N LEU A 117 -1.53 9.00 -4.16
CA LEU A 117 -0.88 8.83 -5.47
C LEU A 117 -0.25 7.44 -5.59
N SER A 118 -0.34 6.82 -6.76
CA SER A 118 0.46 5.64 -7.04
C SER A 118 1.01 5.58 -8.45
N THR A 119 2.13 4.87 -8.60
CA THR A 119 2.77 4.61 -9.88
C THR A 119 3.00 3.11 -10.05
N GLY A 120 2.58 2.56 -11.19
CA GLY A 120 2.77 1.16 -11.54
C GLY A 120 2.01 0.21 -10.62
N LEU A 121 0.72 0.03 -10.87
CA LEU A 121 -0.14 -0.87 -10.12
C LEU A 121 -0.61 -2.04 -10.98
N LEU A 122 -0.42 -3.25 -10.46
CA LEU A 122 -0.91 -4.50 -11.02
C LEU A 122 -1.83 -5.18 -10.00
N ALA A 123 -3.12 -5.31 -10.32
CA ALA A 123 -4.04 -6.01 -9.42
C ALA A 123 -5.21 -6.71 -10.09
N GLN A 124 -5.97 -7.54 -9.37
CA GLN A 124 -7.21 -8.07 -9.92
C GLN A 124 -8.34 -7.05 -9.77
N CYS A 125 -8.52 -6.53 -8.55
CA CYS A 125 -9.56 -5.58 -8.21
C CYS A 125 -8.97 -4.32 -7.59
N VAL A 126 -9.37 -3.16 -8.11
CA VAL A 126 -8.83 -1.87 -7.68
C VAL A 126 -9.97 -0.89 -7.45
N VAL A 127 -9.99 -0.28 -6.28
CA VAL A 127 -10.79 0.90 -5.98
C VAL A 127 -9.85 2.04 -5.68
N LEU A 128 -9.96 3.09 -6.50
CA LEU A 128 -9.06 4.22 -6.47
C LEU A 128 -9.84 5.52 -6.33
N SER A 129 -9.42 6.34 -5.37
CA SER A 129 -9.96 7.69 -5.12
C SER A 129 -8.90 8.79 -5.24
N ALA A 130 -7.78 8.52 -5.90
CA ALA A 130 -6.65 9.46 -6.03
C ALA A 130 -5.89 9.27 -7.36
N LEU A 131 -4.74 9.91 -7.55
CA LEU A 131 -4.09 9.96 -8.86
C LEU A 131 -3.18 8.76 -9.14
N LEU A 132 -3.31 8.16 -10.32
CA LEU A 132 -2.58 6.96 -10.75
C LEU A 132 -1.83 7.18 -12.07
N ALA A 133 -0.61 6.64 -12.14
CA ALA A 133 0.12 6.49 -13.40
C ALA A 133 0.48 5.01 -13.62
N GLY A 134 -0.11 4.40 -14.65
CA GLY A 134 0.10 3.00 -15.01
C GLY A 134 -0.70 2.06 -14.13
N LEU A 135 -1.81 1.55 -14.67
CA LEU A 135 -2.69 0.58 -14.02
C LEU A 135 -2.99 -0.60 -14.96
N LEU A 136 -2.75 -1.81 -14.46
CA LEU A 136 -3.18 -3.07 -15.08
C LEU A 136 -4.07 -3.81 -14.09
N ALA A 137 -5.36 -3.94 -14.40
CA ALA A 137 -6.25 -4.72 -13.56
C ALA A 137 -7.34 -5.51 -14.29
N GLN A 138 -8.07 -6.38 -13.60
CA GLN A 138 -9.27 -6.98 -14.19
C GLN A 138 -10.46 -6.03 -14.01
N CYS A 139 -10.69 -5.58 -12.79
CA CYS A 139 -11.78 -4.70 -12.42
C CYS A 139 -11.26 -3.42 -11.77
N VAL A 140 -11.68 -2.27 -12.30
CA VAL A 140 -11.29 -0.95 -11.77
C VAL A 140 -12.53 -0.11 -11.47
N VAL A 141 -12.55 0.47 -10.28
CA VAL A 141 -13.44 1.57 -9.93
C VAL A 141 -12.57 2.77 -9.60
N LEU A 142 -12.77 3.86 -10.34
CA LEU A 142 -11.90 5.03 -10.28
C LEU A 142 -12.73 6.31 -10.16
N SER A 143 -12.41 7.11 -9.15
CA SER A 143 -13.03 8.42 -8.90
C SER A 143 -12.05 9.59 -8.92
N ALA A 144 -10.88 9.40 -9.55
CA ALA A 144 -9.83 10.42 -9.61
C ALA A 144 -9.04 10.41 -10.94
N LEU A 145 -7.88 11.04 -11.00
CA LEU A 145 -7.09 11.17 -12.23
C LEU A 145 -6.29 9.90 -12.53
N SER A 146 -6.33 9.39 -13.77
CA SER A 146 -5.50 8.26 -14.16
C SER A 146 -4.85 8.43 -15.53
N ALA A 147 -3.59 8.02 -15.65
CA ALA A 147 -2.88 7.92 -16.92
C ALA A 147 -2.44 6.48 -17.19
N GLY A 148 -2.74 5.94 -18.38
CA GLY A 148 -2.37 4.59 -18.79
C GLY A 148 -3.10 3.51 -18.01
N LEU A 149 -4.39 3.32 -18.31
CA LEU A 149 -5.24 2.32 -17.67
C LEU A 149 -5.52 1.19 -18.64
N SER A 150 -5.32 -0.04 -18.17
CA SER A 150 -5.69 -1.25 -18.89
C SER A 150 -6.49 -2.17 -17.97
N ALA A 151 -7.74 -2.45 -18.35
CA ALA A 151 -8.64 -3.26 -17.54
C ALA A 151 -9.52 -4.19 -18.37
N GLN A 152 -10.14 -5.21 -17.76
CA GLN A 152 -11.27 -5.88 -18.43
C GLN A 152 -12.53 -5.02 -18.28
N CYS A 153 -12.81 -4.60 -17.05
CA CYS A 153 -13.94 -3.75 -16.70
C CYS A 153 -13.46 -2.49 -15.97
N ALA A 154 -13.87 -1.32 -16.45
CA ALA A 154 -13.54 -0.04 -15.82
C ALA A 154 -14.80 0.81 -15.58
N MET A 155 -14.99 1.22 -14.34
CA MET A 155 -15.97 2.23 -13.93
C MET A 155 -15.21 3.52 -13.60
N LEU A 156 -15.41 4.57 -14.39
CA LEU A 156 -14.70 5.82 -14.26
C LEU A 156 -15.67 6.98 -13.99
N SER A 157 -15.37 7.74 -12.95
CA SER A 157 -16.07 8.99 -12.59
C SER A 157 -15.17 10.21 -12.58
N ALA A 158 -13.99 10.10 -13.21
CA ALA A 158 -13.01 11.16 -13.27
C ALA A 158 -12.15 11.10 -14.56
N LEU A 159 -11.22 12.04 -14.67
CA LEU A 159 -10.38 12.26 -15.86
C LEU A 159 -9.40 11.10 -16.10
N SER A 160 -9.47 10.47 -17.29
CA SER A 160 -8.56 9.40 -17.68
C SER A 160 -7.86 9.66 -19.02
N THR A 161 -6.57 9.37 -19.11
CA THR A 161 -5.81 9.42 -20.37
C THR A 161 -5.26 8.04 -20.71
N GLY A 162 -5.44 7.59 -21.96
CA GLY A 162 -4.96 6.30 -22.46
C GLY A 162 -5.63 5.12 -21.76
N LEU A 163 -6.86 4.80 -22.17
CA LEU A 163 -7.64 3.71 -21.60
C LEU A 163 -7.83 2.57 -22.59
N LEU A 164 -7.52 1.36 -22.15
CA LEU A 164 -7.75 0.11 -22.87
C LEU A 164 -8.61 -0.82 -22.02
N ALA A 165 -9.86 -1.06 -22.39
CA ALA A 165 -10.68 -2.03 -21.66
C ALA A 165 -11.69 -2.79 -22.50
N GLN A 166 -12.20 -3.93 -22.02
CA GLN A 166 -13.30 -4.60 -22.73
C GLN A 166 -14.61 -3.84 -22.50
N CYS A 167 -14.91 -3.51 -21.26
CA CYS A 167 -16.13 -2.80 -20.85
C CYS A 167 -15.78 -1.54 -20.07
N VAL A 168 -16.36 -0.41 -20.46
CA VAL A 168 -16.15 0.88 -19.78
C VAL A 168 -17.49 1.53 -19.48
N VAL A 169 -17.65 2.02 -18.26
CA VAL A 169 -18.66 3.02 -17.92
C VAL A 169 -17.94 4.30 -17.55
N LEU A 170 -18.17 5.35 -18.32
CA LEU A 170 -17.48 6.62 -18.23
C LEU A 170 -18.49 7.73 -17.91
N SER A 171 -18.31 8.38 -16.76
CA SER A 171 -19.11 9.53 -16.31
C SER A 171 -18.31 10.84 -16.22
N ALA A 172 -17.08 10.84 -16.76
CA ALA A 172 -16.20 12.01 -16.81
C ALA A 172 -15.37 12.05 -18.10
N LEU A 173 -14.46 13.01 -18.20
CA LEU A 173 -13.67 13.24 -19.41
C LEU A 173 -12.64 12.14 -19.66
N SER A 174 -12.52 11.64 -20.90
CA SER A 174 -11.44 10.73 -21.30
C SER A 174 -10.74 11.14 -22.59
N THR A 175 -9.45 10.81 -22.69
CA THR A 175 -8.66 10.96 -23.92
C THR A 175 -8.00 9.64 -24.30
N GLY A 176 -8.13 9.22 -25.56
CA GLY A 176 -7.57 7.97 -26.08
C GLY A 176 -8.20 6.74 -25.44
N LEU A 177 -9.46 6.47 -25.78
CA LEU A 177 -10.24 5.35 -25.25
C LEU A 177 -10.42 4.25 -26.30
N LEU A 178 -9.92 3.06 -26.00
CA LEU A 178 -10.07 1.85 -26.80
C LEU A 178 -10.86 0.82 -25.99
N ALA A 179 -12.10 0.53 -26.41
CA ALA A 179 -12.88 -0.49 -25.74
C ALA A 179 -13.81 -1.29 -26.63
N GLN A 180 -14.27 -2.47 -26.19
CA GLN A 180 -15.31 -3.20 -26.94
C GLN A 180 -16.68 -2.57 -26.70
N CYS A 181 -17.03 -2.35 -25.43
CA CYS A 181 -18.31 -1.82 -25.00
C CYS A 181 -18.09 -0.57 -24.13
N VAL A 182 -18.77 0.53 -24.48
CA VAL A 182 -18.70 1.78 -23.74
C VAL A 182 -20.09 2.29 -23.41
N VAL A 183 -20.30 2.62 -22.14
CA VAL A 183 -21.41 3.45 -21.67
C VAL A 183 -20.84 4.83 -21.35
N LEU A 184 -21.32 5.86 -22.04
CA LEU A 184 -20.84 7.23 -21.91
C LEU A 184 -21.96 8.12 -21.35
N SER A 185 -21.65 8.89 -20.30
CA SER A 185 -22.40 10.07 -19.87
C SER A 185 -21.53 11.33 -19.85
N ALA A 186 -20.43 11.33 -20.60
CA ALA A 186 -19.43 12.40 -20.59
C ALA A 186 -18.73 12.57 -21.94
N LEU A 187 -17.71 13.44 -22.01
CA LEU A 187 -16.97 13.74 -23.24
C LEU A 187 -15.74 12.84 -23.40
N SER A 188 -15.53 12.29 -24.59
CA SER A 188 -14.34 11.49 -24.93
C SER A 188 -13.69 11.97 -26.22
N THR A 189 -12.37 12.14 -26.24
CA THR A 189 -11.60 12.41 -27.46
C THR A 189 -10.78 11.18 -27.84
N GLY A 190 -10.73 10.83 -29.13
CA GLY A 190 -10.02 9.63 -29.59
C GLY A 190 -10.65 8.33 -29.08
N LEU A 191 -11.97 8.19 -29.25
CA LEU A 191 -12.72 7.00 -28.86
C LEU A 191 -12.83 6.01 -30.04
N SER A 192 -12.44 4.77 -29.80
CA SER A 192 -12.69 3.65 -30.69
C SER A 192 -13.35 2.53 -29.90
N ALA A 193 -14.62 2.27 -30.23
CA ALA A 193 -15.38 1.18 -29.63
C ALA A 193 -16.29 0.46 -30.62
N GLN A 194 -16.53 -0.83 -30.36
CA GLN A 194 -17.44 -1.65 -31.17
C GLN A 194 -18.90 -1.33 -30.83
N CYS A 195 -19.19 -1.11 -29.56
CA CYS A 195 -20.51 -0.81 -29.04
C CYS A 195 -20.44 0.44 -28.16
N ILE A 196 -21.25 1.45 -28.47
CA ILE A 196 -21.33 2.70 -27.69
C ILE A 196 -22.79 2.92 -27.31
N THR A 197 -23.03 3.13 -26.02
CA THR A 197 -24.31 3.55 -25.49
C THR A 197 -24.13 4.92 -24.84
N LEU A 198 -24.98 5.86 -25.24
CA LEU A 198 -25.04 7.20 -24.65
C LEU A 198 -26.18 7.19 -23.63
N SER A 199 -25.86 7.20 -22.35
CA SER A 199 -26.84 7.52 -21.31
C SER A 199 -26.99 9.04 -21.24
N ALA A 200 -28.22 9.52 -21.08
CA ALA A 200 -28.56 10.94 -21.10
C ALA A 200 -27.52 11.81 -20.38
N LEU A 201 -27.03 12.82 -21.09
CA LEU A 201 -25.99 13.76 -20.66
C LEU A 201 -26.61 14.89 -19.85
#